data_AF-A0A975GE44-F1
#
_entry.id   AF-A0A975GE44-F1
#
_cell.length_a   1.000
_cell.length_b   1.000
_cell.length_c   1.000
_cell.angle_alpha   90.00
_cell.angle_beta   90.00
_cell.angle_gamma   90.00
#
_symmetry.space_group_name_H-M   'P 1'
#
loop_
_entity.id
_entity.type
_entity.pdbx_description
1 polymer ?
#
loop_
_entity_poly.entity_id
_entity_poly.type
_entity_poly.pdbx_seq_one_letter_code
_entity_poly.pdbx_strand_id
1 'polypeptide(L)' 'MKYRKRMFSLWKKQNGLCLVCKQRITEQTKWHKHHTIWKVDGGRDTLDNLVLLHPNCHRQVHSLKLKVKKPDSERGL' A
#
# COMPACT_ATOMS: atom_id res chain seq x y z
N MET A 1 15.78 0.46 12.79
CA MET A 1 15.44 -0.88 12.25
C MET A 1 13.94 -1.21 12.14
N LYS A 2 13.04 -0.76 13.05
CA LYS A 2 11.59 -1.10 13.02
C LYS A 2 10.84 -0.71 11.73
N TYR A 3 11.20 0.44 11.12
CA TYR A 3 10.60 0.94 9.89
C TYR A 3 10.76 -0.03 8.70
N ARG A 4 11.96 -0.61 8.53
CA ARG A 4 12.26 -1.57 7.46
C ARG A 4 11.41 -2.85 7.58
N LYS A 5 11.19 -3.36 8.80
CA LYS A 5 10.35 -4.55 9.04
C LYS A 5 8.89 -4.31 8.63
N ARG A 6 8.35 -3.12 8.95
CA ARG A 6 6.97 -2.75 8.62
C ARG A 6 6.75 -2.66 7.10
N MET A 7 7.69 -2.00 6.41
CA MET A 7 7.65 -1.89 4.94
C MET A 7 7.76 -3.25 4.27
N PHE A 8 8.70 -4.08 4.72
CA PHE A 8 8.88 -5.43 4.19
C PHE A 8 7.63 -6.31 4.40
N SER A 9 6.97 -6.19 5.55
CA SER A 9 5.71 -6.91 5.81
C SER A 9 4.61 -6.52 4.82
N LEU A 10 4.45 -5.22 4.54
CA LEU A 10 3.47 -4.75 3.54
C LEU A 10 3.84 -5.23 2.13
N TRP A 11 5.10 -5.10 1.76
CA TRP A 11 5.60 -5.55 0.46
C TRP A 11 5.34 -7.05 0.27
N LYS A 12 5.68 -7.88 1.26
CA LYS A 12 5.44 -9.33 1.24
C LYS A 12 3.95 -9.66 1.14
N LYS A 13 3.09 -9.00 1.93
CA LYS A 13 1.62 -9.20 1.88
C LYS A 13 1.00 -8.83 0.53
N GLN A 14 1.65 -7.98 -0.26
CA GLN A 14 1.21 -7.57 -1.59
C GLN A 14 1.93 -8.32 -2.71
N ASN A 15 2.67 -9.40 -2.40
CA ASN A 15 3.52 -10.12 -3.35
C ASN A 15 4.51 -9.20 -4.09
N GLY A 16 4.91 -8.10 -3.45
CA GLY A 16 5.76 -7.07 -4.02
C GLY A 16 5.12 -6.27 -5.16
N LEU A 17 3.79 -6.33 -5.33
CA LEU A 17 3.08 -5.64 -6.40
C LEU A 17 2.43 -4.33 -5.93
N CYS A 18 2.43 -3.35 -6.81
CA CYS A 18 1.62 -2.15 -6.68
C CYS A 18 0.15 -2.50 -6.93
N LEU A 19 -0.75 -2.14 -6.01
CA LEU A 19 -2.16 -2.52 -6.10
C LEU A 19 -2.94 -1.75 -7.19
N VAL A 20 -2.37 -0.66 -7.70
CA VAL A 20 -2.96 0.18 -8.77
C VAL A 20 -2.57 -0.36 -10.15
N CYS A 21 -1.28 -0.40 -10.48
CA CYS A 21 -0.81 -0.80 -11.81
C CYS A 21 -0.45 -2.29 -11.92
N LYS A 22 -0.48 -3.04 -10.82
CA LYS A 22 -0.10 -4.48 -10.73
C LYS A 22 1.35 -4.80 -11.12
N GLN A 23 2.21 -3.80 -11.28
CA GLN A 23 3.64 -4.00 -11.53
C GLN A 23 4.45 -4.13 -10.23
N ARG A 24 5.64 -4.72 -10.33
CA ARG A 24 6.56 -4.93 -9.19
C ARG A 24 7.03 -3.60 -8.61
N ILE A 25 7.07 -3.55 -7.27
CA ILE A 25 7.72 -2.51 -6.50
C ILE A 25 9.16 -2.94 -6.23
N THR A 26 10.11 -2.19 -6.77
CA THR A 26 11.55 -2.42 -6.61
C THR A 26 12.23 -1.19 -6.01
N GLU A 27 13.52 -1.33 -5.67
CA GLU A 27 14.35 -0.19 -5.24
C GLU A 27 14.51 0.88 -6.31
N GLN A 28 14.39 0.53 -7.60
CA GLN A 28 14.46 1.48 -8.71
C GLN A 28 13.16 2.26 -8.83
N THR A 29 12.01 1.58 -8.75
CA THR A 29 10.68 2.22 -8.88
C THR A 29 10.25 2.98 -7.62
N LYS A 30 10.89 2.68 -6.48
CA LYS A 30 10.54 3.20 -5.14
C LYS A 30 9.09 2.89 -4.75
N TRP A 31 8.69 3.35 -3.56
CA TRP A 31 7.35 3.14 -3.01
C TRP A 31 6.96 4.20 -1.99
N HIS A 32 5.67 4.50 -1.91
CA HIS A 32 5.04 5.30 -0.87
C HIS A 32 4.01 4.47 -0.10
N LYS A 33 3.76 4.84 1.16
CA LYS A 33 2.68 4.27 1.98
C LYS A 33 1.39 5.01 1.70
N HIS A 34 0.34 4.29 1.36
CA HIS A 34 -1.02 4.82 1.20
C HIS A 34 -1.93 4.30 2.32
N HIS A 35 -2.84 5.14 2.82
CA HIS A 35 -3.86 4.71 3.78
C HIS A 35 -5.12 4.32 3.04
N THR A 36 -5.60 3.09 3.21
CA THR A 36 -6.80 2.59 2.51
C THR A 36 -8.08 3.29 2.99
N ILE A 37 -8.16 3.58 4.29
CA ILE A 37 -9.07 4.55 4.89
C ILE A 37 -8.25 5.83 5.06
N TRP A 38 -8.72 6.92 4.47
CA TRP A 38 -7.98 8.17 4.47
C TRP A 38 -7.83 8.72 5.89
N LYS A 39 -6.73 9.42 6.18
CA LYS A 39 -6.49 10.00 7.50
C LYS A 39 -7.59 10.98 7.92
N VAL A 40 -8.09 11.77 6.97
CA VAL A 40 -9.18 12.72 7.19
C VAL A 40 -10.50 12.04 7.56
N ASP A 41 -10.67 10.76 7.16
CA ASP A 41 -11.83 9.93 7.48
C ASP A 41 -11.58 9.04 8.72
N GLY A 42 -10.59 9.38 9.56
CA GLY A 42 -10.25 8.62 10.77
C GLY A 42 -9.33 7.41 10.53
N GLY A 43 -8.73 7.29 9.35
CA GLY A 43 -7.80 6.20 9.01
C GLY A 43 -6.53 6.20 9.87
N ARG A 44 -6.35 5.13 10.66
CA ARG A 44 -5.16 4.97 11.53
C ARG A 44 -3.91 4.59 10.73
N ASP A 45 -2.72 4.99 11.19
CA ASP A 45 -1.44 4.49 10.67
C ASP A 45 -1.14 3.11 11.28
N THR A 46 -1.96 2.10 10.99
CA THR A 46 -1.73 0.70 11.38
C THR A 46 -1.30 -0.14 10.17
N LEU A 47 -0.69 -1.31 10.39
CA LEU A 47 -0.34 -2.18 9.26
C LEU A 47 -1.58 -2.57 8.45
N ASP A 48 -2.73 -2.73 9.10
CA ASP A 48 -3.98 -3.16 8.47
C ASP A 48 -4.59 -2.10 7.56
N ASN A 49 -4.38 -0.82 7.84
CA ASN A 49 -4.88 0.29 7.02
C ASN A 49 -3.85 0.84 6.02
N LEU A 50 -2.69 0.21 5.85
CA LEU A 50 -1.64 0.68 4.95
C LEU A 50 -1.39 -0.28 3.78
N VAL A 51 -1.07 0.30 2.62
CA VAL A 51 -0.54 -0.41 1.45
C VAL A 51 0.65 0.33 0.84
N LEU A 52 1.44 -0.35 0.03
CA LEU A 52 2.51 0.22 -0.77
C LEU A 52 2.07 0.45 -2.22
N LEU A 53 2.35 1.64 -2.73
CA LEU A 53 2.13 2.03 -4.12
C LEU A 53 3.40 2.66 -4.68
N HIS A 54 3.56 2.65 -6.00
CA HIS A 54 4.54 3.51 -6.63
C HIS A 54 4.24 4.99 -6.36
N PRO A 55 5.25 5.88 -6.30
CA PRO A 55 5.03 7.32 -6.08
C PRO A 55 4.04 7.95 -7.06
N ASN A 56 4.05 7.53 -8.33
CA ASN A 56 3.12 8.05 -9.35
C ASN A 56 1.70 7.54 -9.14
N CYS A 57 1.53 6.23 -8.91
CA CYS A 57 0.23 5.65 -8.59
C CYS A 57 -0.37 6.25 -7.32
N HIS A 58 0.45 6.51 -6.30
CA HIS A 58 0.03 7.18 -5.08
C HIS A 58 -0.56 8.57 -5.37
N ARG A 59 0.14 9.38 -6.18
CA ARG A 59 -0.34 10.70 -6.59
C ARG A 59 -1.65 10.62 -7.39
N GLN A 60 -1.76 9.67 -8.31
CA GLN A 60 -2.98 9.44 -9.08
C GLN A 60 -4.17 9.07 -8.18
N VAL A 61 -3.97 8.18 -7.22
CA VAL A 61 -5.01 7.78 -6.25
C VAL A 61 -5.51 9.00 -5.45
N HIS A 62 -4.60 9.85 -4.99
CA HIS A 62 -4.99 11.06 -4.26
C HIS A 62 -5.70 12.10 -5.15
N SER A 63 -5.18 12.33 -6.36
CA SER A 63 -5.75 13.29 -7.32
C SER A 63 -7.16 12.89 -7.76
N LEU A 64 -7.33 11.60 -8.08
CA LEU A 64 -8.58 11.04 -8.60
C LEU A 64 -9.51 10.53 -7.49
N LYS A 65 -9.13 10.69 -6.21
CA LYS A 65 -9.88 10.18 -5.04
C LYS A 65 -10.24 8.69 -5.15
N LEU A 66 -9.36 7.89 -5.75
CA LEU A 66 -9.61 6.46 -5.94
C LEU A 66 -9.51 5.73 -4.60
N LYS A 67 -10.34 4.69 -4.44
CA LYS A 67 -10.25 3.79 -3.29
C LYS A 67 -9.34 2.63 -3.63
N VAL A 68 -8.26 2.46 -2.88
CA VAL A 68 -7.38 1.28 -2.97
C VAL A 68 -7.75 0.34 -1.83
N LYS A 69 -8.16 -0.88 -2.18
CA LYS A 69 -8.37 -1.94 -1.21
C LYS A 69 -7.09 -2.75 -1.04
N LYS A 70 -6.92 -3.33 0.13
CA LYS A 70 -5.90 -4.37 0.32
C LYS A 70 -6.22 -5.58 -0.54
N PRO A 71 -5.21 -6.36 -0.96
CA PRO A 71 -5.48 -7.70 -1.44
C PRO A 71 -6.19 -8.42 -0.28
N ASP A 72 -7.33 -9.03 -0.56
CA ASP A 72 -8.00 -9.87 0.42
C ASP A 72 -6.95 -10.82 0.96
N SER A 73 -6.70 -10.76 2.26
CA SER A 73 -6.04 -11.89 2.89
C SER A 73 -6.99 -13.04 2.62
N GLU A 74 -6.63 -13.96 1.73
CA GLU A 74 -7.15 -15.31 1.76
C GLU A 74 -6.86 -15.82 3.18
N ARG A 75 -7.76 -15.50 4.11
CA ARG A 75 -8.01 -16.33 5.26
C ARG A 75 -8.56 -17.58 4.63
N GLY A 76 -7.66 -18.54 4.41
CA GLY A 76 -8.05 -19.90 4.11
C GLY A 76 -9.16 -20.31 5.06
N LEU A 77 -10.19 -20.91 4.46
CA LEU A 77 -11.12 -21.80 5.14
C LEU A 77 -10.37 -22.75 6.08
#